data_AF-A0A7L9BIP7-F1
#
_entry.id   AF-A0A7L9BIP7-F1
#
_cell.length_a   1.000
_cell.length_b   1.000
_cell.length_c   1.000
_cell.angle_alpha   90.00
_cell.angle_beta   90.00
_cell.angle_gamma   90.00
#
_symmetry.space_group_name_H-M   'P 1'
#
loop_
_entity.id
_entity.type
_entity.pdbx_description
1 polymer ?
#
loop_
_entity_poly.entity_id
_entity_poly.type
_entity_poly.pdbx_seq_one_letter_code
_entity_poly.pdbx_strand_id
1 'polypeptide(L)' 'MQKLTTYIAESWDEIKNKVSWSSYKELQGSAILVLVASTIFALVIGGIDWVFKTGLEWFYREF' A
#
# COMPACT_ATOMS: atom_id res chain seq x y z
N MET A 1 17.55 17.80 26.88
CA MET A 1 17.25 18.65 25.71
C MET A 1 18.33 18.51 24.64
N GLN A 2 19.62 18.78 24.92
CA GLN A 2 20.71 18.60 23.94
C GLN A 2 20.84 17.17 23.37
N LYS A 3 20.63 16.13 24.18
CA LYS A 3 20.74 14.74 23.70
C LYS A 3 19.73 14.40 22.60
N LEU A 4 18.50 14.90 22.68
CA LEU A 4 17.45 14.63 21.68
C LEU A 4 17.72 15.38 20.37
N THR A 5 18.18 16.62 20.45
CA THR A 5 18.53 17.41 19.25
C THR A 5 19.72 16.79 18.52
N THR A 6 20.72 16.31 19.26
CA THR A 6 21.88 15.61 18.69
C THR A 6 21.48 14.26 18.08
N TYR A 7 20.62 13.48 18.76
CA TYR A 7 20.10 12.23 18.22
C TYR A 7 19.36 12.41 16.89
N ILE A 8 18.48 13.42 16.79
CA ILE A 8 17.76 13.68 15.54
C ILE A 8 18.72 14.12 14.42
N ALA A 9 19.74 14.93 14.75
CA ALA A 9 20.75 15.36 13.79
C ALA A 9 21.61 14.19 13.28
N GLU A 10 22.02 13.29 14.17
CA GLU A 10 22.78 12.08 13.82
C GLU A 10 21.94 11.09 13.01
N SER A 11 20.67 10.87 13.38
CA SER A 11 19.75 10.01 12.61
C SER A 11 19.50 10.55 11.20
N TRP A 12 19.43 11.88 11.04
CA TRP A 12 19.28 12.49 9.71
C TRP A 12 20.52 12.28 8.84
N ASP A 13 21.71 12.41 9.43
CA ASP A 13 22.97 12.18 8.74
C ASP A 13 23.13 10.69 8.35
N GLU A 14 22.70 9.77 9.21
CA GLU A 14 22.71 8.33 8.96
C GLU A 14 21.79 7.92 7.79
N ILE A 15 20.54 8.40 7.80
CA ILE A 15 19.56 8.12 6.74
C ILE A 15 20.03 8.66 5.37
N LYS A 16 20.80 9.76 5.37
CA LYS A 16 21.28 10.38 4.14
C LYS A 16 22.56 9.75 3.60
N ASN A 17 23.53 9.45 4.47
CA ASN A 17 24.89 9.06 4.06
C ASN A 17 25.17 7.56 4.19
N LYS A 18 24.44 6.83 5.03
CA LYS A 18 24.65 5.39 5.28
C LYS A 18 23.57 4.48 4.71
N VAL A 19 22.49 5.03 4.17
CA VAL A 19 21.45 4.23 3.52
C VAL A 19 21.59 4.33 2.00
N SER A 20 21.73 3.18 1.36
CA SER A 20 21.69 3.08 -0.10
C SER A 20 20.24 3.21 -0.57
N TRP A 21 19.80 4.45 -0.80
CA TRP A 21 18.55 4.69 -1.51
C TRP A 21 18.67 4.12 -2.93
N SER A 22 17.77 3.22 -3.26
CA SER A 22 17.61 2.73 -4.63
C SER A 22 17.26 3.90 -5.56
N SER A 23 17.57 3.77 -6.86
CA SER A 23 17.28 4.83 -7.83
C SER A 23 15.79 5.16 -7.84
N TYR A 24 15.43 6.43 -8.03
CA TYR A 24 14.03 6.85 -8.18
C TYR A 24 13.26 6.03 -9.21
N LYS A 25 13.92 5.55 -10.27
CA LYS A 25 13.32 4.68 -11.29
C LYS A 25 12.92 3.31 -10.75
N GLU A 26 13.74 2.72 -9.88
CA GLU A 26 13.48 1.42 -9.26
C GLU A 26 12.40 1.52 -8.17
N LEU A 27 12.40 2.62 -7.40
CA LEU A 27 11.30 2.92 -6.46
C LEU A 27 9.97 3.05 -7.20
N GLN A 28 9.96 3.77 -8.32
CA GLN A 28 8.77 3.93 -9.14
C GLN A 28 8.30 2.58 -9.72
N GLY A 29 9.22 1.73 -10.17
CA GLY A 29 8.91 0.38 -10.62
C GLY A 29 8.23 -0.46 -9.53
N SER A 30 8.78 -0.42 -8.30
CA SER A 30 8.21 -1.14 -7.15
C SER A 30 6.83 -0.58 -6.76
N ALA A 31 6.67 0.75 -6.78
CA ALA A 31 5.38 1.39 -6.47
C ALA A 31 4.30 1.06 -7.50
N ILE A 32 4.65 1.05 -8.80
CA ILE A 32 3.73 0.68 -9.88
C ILE A 32 3.31 -0.78 -9.75
N LEU A 33 4.25 -1.68 -9.45
CA LEU A 33 3.94 -3.10 -9.23
C LEU A 33 2.89 -3.29 -8.13
N VAL A 34 3.07 -2.60 -6.99
CA VAL A 34 2.12 -2.65 -5.86
C VAL A 34 0.77 -2.04 -6.24
N LEU A 35 0.75 -0.93 -6.98
CA LEU A 35 -0.48 -0.29 -7.48
C LEU A 35 -1.29 -1.23 -8.39
N VAL A 36 -0.62 -1.95 -9.29
CA VAL A 36 -1.29 -2.91 -10.17
C VAL A 36 -1.84 -4.08 -9.36
N ALA A 37 -1.04 -4.62 -8.43
CA ALA A 37 -1.48 -5.71 -7.55
C ALA A 37 -2.71 -5.31 -6.71
N SER A 38 -2.70 -4.12 -6.09
CA SER A 38 -3.84 -3.63 -5.30
C SER A 38 -5.08 -3.39 -6.14
N THR A 39 -4.92 -2.93 -7.38
CA THR A 39 -6.03 -2.77 -8.33
C THR A 39 -6.70 -4.11 -8.65
N ILE A 40 -5.91 -5.17 -8.88
CA ILE A 40 -6.44 -6.51 -9.13
C ILE A 40 -7.22 -7.02 -7.90
N PHE A 41 -6.67 -6.87 -6.70
CA PHE A 41 -7.38 -7.25 -5.48
C PHE A 41 -8.69 -6.49 -5.30
N ALA A 42 -8.70 -5.18 -5.58
CA ALA A 42 -9.91 -4.37 -5.51
C ALA A 42 -11.01 -4.87 -6.46
N LEU A 43 -10.64 -5.25 -7.70
CA LEU A 43 -11.59 -5.82 -8.67
C LEU A 43 -12.14 -7.18 -8.21
N VAL A 44 -11.29 -8.04 -7.65
CA VAL A 44 -11.71 -9.36 -7.14
C VAL A 44 -12.69 -9.20 -5.99
N ILE A 45 -12.36 -8.37 -4.99
CA ILE A 45 -13.24 -8.13 -3.83
C ILE A 45 -14.55 -7.51 -4.31
N GLY A 46 -14.50 -6.50 -5.20
CA GLY A 46 -15.69 -5.88 -5.77
C GLY A 46 -16.57 -6.86 -6.55
N GLY A 47 -15.98 -7.82 -7.27
CA GLY A 47 -16.70 -8.88 -7.95
C GLY A 47 -17.39 -9.84 -7.00
N ILE A 48 -16.70 -10.25 -5.93
CA ILE A 48 -17.27 -11.09 -4.87
C ILE A 48 -18.44 -10.37 -4.19
N ASP A 49 -18.26 -9.11 -3.80
CA ASP A 49 -19.30 -8.31 -3.17
C ASP A 49 -20.55 -8.19 -4.06
N TRP A 50 -20.36 -8.03 -5.36
CA TRP A 50 -21.46 -7.97 -6.33
C TRP A 50 -22.23 -9.31 -6.41
N VAL A 51 -21.50 -10.43 -6.53
CA VAL A 51 -22.11 -11.77 -6.58
C VAL A 51 -22.92 -12.05 -5.31
N PHE A 52 -22.37 -11.74 -4.14
CA PHE A 52 -23.08 -11.95 -2.88
C PHE A 52 -24.30 -11.06 -2.74
N LYS A 53 -24.22 -9.78 -3.11
CA LYS A 53 -25.38 -8.88 -3.08
C LYS A 53 -26.50 -9.37 -3.98
N THR A 54 -26.20 -9.63 -5.26
CA THR A 54 -27.21 -10.08 -6.22
C THR A 54 -27.75 -11.47 -5.87
N GLY A 55 -26.90 -12.39 -5.39
CA GLY A 55 -27.33 -13.72 -4.95
C GLY A 55 -28.26 -13.67 -3.74
N LEU A 56 -27.93 -12.85 -2.74
CA LEU A 56 -28.78 -12.68 -1.55
C LEU A 56 -30.08 -11.94 -1.88
N GLU A 57 -30.04 -10.88 -2.67
CA GLU A 57 -31.24 -10.18 -3.14
C GLU A 57 -32.18 -11.10 -3.91
N TRP A 58 -31.64 -12.00 -4.75
CA TRP A 58 -32.44 -12.98 -5.47
C TRP A 58 -33.05 -14.01 -4.52
N PHE A 59 -32.28 -14.52 -3.55
CA PHE A 59 -32.76 -15.46 -2.55
C PHE A 59 -33.87 -14.88 -1.67
N TYR A 60 -33.69 -13.65 -1.16
CA TYR A 60 -34.69 -12.96 -0.34
C TYR A 60 -35.94 -12.51 -1.10
N ARG A 61 -35.92 -12.49 -2.44
CA ARG A 61 -37.10 -12.14 -3.25
C ARG A 61 -37.99 -13.36 -3.52
N GLU A 62 -37.40 -14.55 -3.57
CA GLU A 62 -38.14 -15.81 -3.81
C GLU A 62 -38.71 -16.43 -2.53
N PHE A 63 -38.24 -15.99 -1.35
CA PHE A 63 -38.76 -16.37 -0.03
C PHE A 63 -39.56 -15.22 0.58
#